data_AF-A0AAN9C619-F1
#
_entry.id   AF-A0AAN9C619-F1
#
_cell.length_a   1.000
_cell.length_b   1.000
_cell.length_c   1.000
_cell.angle_alpha   90.00
_cell.angle_beta   90.00
_cell.angle_gamma   90.00
#
_symmetry.space_group_name_H-M   'P 1'
#
loop_
_entity.id
_entity.type
_entity.pdbx_description
1 polymer ?
#
loop_
_entity_poly.entity_id
_entity_poly.type
_entity_poly.pdbx_seq_one_letter_code
_entity_poly.pdbx_strand_id
1 'polypeptide(L)'
;MDLNILSQKSLCRSAVGTGRRRVSCDSSGSPDLSTDVEARVLVINTGGTIGMILHDGVLSPEPNALVKTLRTLPILHDEPYARRTKLYECYKPEDKTLVLPRSKQDKRIVYTFLEYSPLLDSSNMTPNEWITIGKDIEKYYEDYDGFVVLHGTDTMAYTASALSFMCENLGKPVVLTGSQVPIFEMRSDGRDNLLGALLIAGQFVIPEVCLYFHHKLYRGNRVTKVDSGSFKAFASPNLSPLADAEVDININWDTVWRPSITAKFTVSTQMNQNVGLLRLFPGITTDTVKAFLMAPMEGVILETYGSGNAPDNRQDLLEEIRKATERGLIIVNCTQCLRGTVTIAYATGQALAKAGVIAGFDMTPEAALSKLSYVLAKQDISKEEKEKMLTRNLRGEMVADLQGAKLSLSDSRFIQVIARSLSIGCKEELEAIRNALMPTLACATAKIGDTEALEAIREMGTNLSMADYDGRTPLHIAACEGHLKVVEYLLSKGATVYVKDRFGDTPLRNAVHLKHKDVVELLRKCGAHLSRDELQDTGTELCRLAASGDLEGLKIWKLAGVDMAMSGYDGKTPIEVARAFERKEVVNFLQAA
;
A
#
# COMPACT_ATOMS: atom_id res chain seq x y z
N MET A 1 32.66 -7.19 40.71
CA MET A 1 33.22 -7.55 39.38
C MET A 1 32.36 -6.82 38.37
N ASP A 2 32.74 -5.58 38.10
CA ASP A 2 32.01 -4.65 37.24
C ASP A 2 32.35 -4.94 35.78
N LEU A 3 31.34 -5.30 34.99
CA LEU A 3 31.41 -5.45 33.54
C LEU A 3 30.96 -4.14 32.89
N ASN A 4 31.94 -3.35 32.47
CA ASN A 4 31.78 -2.16 31.64
C ASN A 4 31.17 -2.54 30.28
N ILE A 5 29.94 -2.11 30.04
CA ILE A 5 29.28 -2.14 28.73
C ILE A 5 29.81 -0.96 27.90
N LEU A 6 30.68 -1.27 26.94
CA LEU A 6 31.15 -0.32 25.93
C LEU A 6 29.99 0.11 25.03
N SER A 7 29.58 1.36 25.21
CA SER A 7 28.75 2.16 24.30
C SER A 7 29.35 2.18 22.89
N GLN A 8 28.67 1.58 21.91
CA GLN A 8 28.96 1.71 20.48
C GLN A 8 28.51 3.09 19.95
N LYS A 9 29.12 4.16 20.49
CA LYS A 9 29.10 5.51 19.92
C LYS A 9 30.43 5.81 19.23
N SER A 10 30.86 5.00 18.26
CA SER A 10 31.84 5.46 17.27
C SER A 10 31.97 4.45 16.13
N LEU A 11 31.44 4.80 14.96
CA LEU A 11 31.94 4.45 13.61
C LEU A 11 30.95 4.98 12.57
N CYS A 12 30.74 6.30 12.58
CA CYS A 12 30.19 7.12 11.48
C CYS A 12 30.59 8.59 11.68
N ARG A 13 31.84 8.82 12.10
CA ARG A 13 32.46 10.15 12.17
C ARG A 13 33.88 10.07 11.63
N SER A 14 34.00 9.93 10.31
CA SER A 14 35.21 10.30 9.58
C SER A 14 34.92 10.25 8.08
N ALA A 15 34.47 11.39 7.53
CA ALA A 15 34.74 11.89 6.18
C ALA A 15 33.68 12.91 5.69
N VAL A 16 33.22 13.86 6.52
CA VAL A 16 32.70 15.14 6.02
C VAL A 16 33.13 16.24 6.99
N GLY A 17 34.26 16.87 6.68
CA GLY A 17 34.67 18.12 7.30
C GLY A 17 34.01 19.27 6.55
N THR A 18 32.84 19.73 7.00
CA THR A 18 32.32 21.06 6.66
C THR A 18 32.01 21.77 7.96
N GLY A 19 32.87 22.73 8.31
CA GLY A 19 32.70 23.56 9.50
C GLY A 19 31.42 24.37 9.40
N ARG A 20 30.47 24.09 10.30
CA ARG A 20 29.41 25.05 10.65
C ARG A 20 30.08 26.27 11.30
N ARG A 21 30.39 27.31 10.51
CA ARG A 21 30.64 28.64 11.07
C ARG A 21 29.30 29.20 11.54
N ARG A 22 29.12 29.26 12.87
CA ARG A 22 28.06 30.01 13.53
C ARG A 22 28.21 31.48 13.16
N VAL A 23 27.20 32.05 12.53
CA VAL A 23 26.98 33.50 12.53
C VAL A 23 26.16 33.81 13.77
N SER A 24 26.75 34.56 14.69
CA SER A 24 26.07 35.14 15.85
C SER A 24 25.35 36.42 15.42
N CYS A 25 24.04 36.51 15.67
CA CYS A 25 23.33 37.76 15.99
C CYS A 25 22.00 37.41 16.69
N ASP A 26 21.84 38.03 17.85
CA ASP A 26 20.67 38.26 18.69
C ASP A 26 19.90 37.12 19.39
N SER A 27 20.04 37.19 20.72
CA SER A 27 19.35 36.47 21.77
C SER A 27 17.89 36.91 21.92
N SER A 28 16.96 36.06 21.50
CA SER A 28 15.66 35.88 22.16
C SER A 28 15.16 34.47 21.84
N GLY A 29 14.70 33.75 22.86
CA GLY A 29 14.50 32.30 22.81
C GLY A 29 13.56 31.85 21.70
N SER A 30 14.11 31.18 20.69
CA SER A 30 13.35 30.39 19.72
C SER A 30 13.07 29.00 20.29
N PRO A 31 11.83 28.50 20.32
CA PRO A 31 11.60 27.08 20.57
C PRO A 31 12.20 26.27 19.43
N ASP A 32 12.80 25.13 19.77
CA ASP A 32 13.42 24.17 18.85
C ASP A 32 12.68 24.05 17.52
N LEU A 33 13.30 24.53 16.44
CA LEU A 33 12.98 24.13 15.07
C LEU A 33 13.64 22.76 14.84
N SER A 34 13.17 21.73 15.54
CA SER A 34 13.28 20.38 14.98
C SER A 34 12.44 20.40 13.72
N THR A 35 13.04 20.14 12.57
CA THR A 35 12.29 19.87 11.33
C THR A 35 11.36 18.69 11.60
N ASP A 36 10.09 18.97 11.90
CA ASP A 36 9.07 17.96 12.15
C ASP A 36 8.98 17.10 10.89
N VAL A 37 9.11 15.78 11.02
CA VAL A 37 9.02 14.86 9.87
C VAL A 37 7.56 14.85 9.39
N GLU A 38 7.35 15.25 8.13
CA GLU A 38 6.03 15.28 7.50
C GLU A 38 5.80 14.02 6.65
N ALA A 39 4.55 13.57 6.60
CA ALA A 39 4.06 12.57 5.66
C ALA A 39 2.96 13.20 4.82
N ARG A 40 2.99 12.96 3.52
CA ARG A 40 2.04 13.55 2.56
C ARG A 40 1.00 12.52 2.13
N VAL A 41 -0.27 12.84 2.32
CA VAL A 41 -1.38 11.95 1.92
C VAL A 41 -2.28 12.65 0.90
N LEU A 42 -2.55 12.00 -0.23
CA LEU A 42 -3.55 12.49 -1.18
C LEU A 42 -4.91 11.92 -0.81
N VAL A 43 -5.90 12.78 -0.62
CA VAL A 43 -7.29 12.38 -0.39
C VAL A 43 -8.07 12.55 -1.68
N ILE A 44 -8.44 11.44 -2.31
CA ILE A 44 -9.29 11.41 -3.50
C ILE A 44 -10.75 11.34 -3.04
N ASN A 45 -11.50 12.43 -3.22
CA ASN A 45 -12.91 12.50 -2.85
C ASN A 45 -13.78 12.16 -4.06
N THR A 46 -14.32 10.93 -4.10
CA THR A 46 -15.21 10.48 -5.17
C THR A 46 -16.69 10.69 -4.84
N GLY A 47 -17.01 11.00 -3.58
CA GLY A 47 -18.36 11.23 -3.08
C GLY A 47 -18.73 10.32 -1.90
N GLY A 48 -19.97 9.84 -1.90
CA GLY A 48 -20.54 9.08 -0.80
C GLY A 48 -21.02 9.91 0.39
N THR A 49 -21.68 9.24 1.34
CA THR A 49 -22.39 9.85 2.47
C THR A 49 -21.52 10.79 3.32
N ILE A 50 -20.22 10.52 3.44
CA ILE A 50 -19.30 11.31 4.27
C ILE A 50 -19.29 12.80 3.94
N GLY A 51 -19.44 13.14 2.65
CA GLY A 51 -19.45 14.51 2.15
C GLY A 51 -20.83 15.00 1.70
N MET A 52 -21.92 14.26 1.97
CA MET A 52 -23.27 14.68 1.58
C MET A 52 -23.84 15.73 2.54
N ILE A 53 -24.53 16.72 2.00
CA ILE A 53 -25.26 17.74 2.74
C ILE A 53 -26.76 17.50 2.57
N LEU A 54 -27.51 17.69 3.64
CA LEU A 54 -28.96 17.57 3.61
C LEU A 54 -29.57 18.84 3.03
N HIS A 55 -30.12 18.74 1.81
CA HIS A 55 -30.86 19.80 1.13
C HIS A 55 -32.29 19.30 0.87
N ASP A 56 -33.31 20.03 1.36
CA ASP A 56 -34.73 19.70 1.19
C ASP A 56 -35.11 18.24 1.58
N GLY A 57 -34.45 17.69 2.60
CA GLY A 57 -34.67 16.33 3.09
C GLY A 57 -33.97 15.22 2.28
N VAL A 58 -33.16 15.57 1.28
CA VAL A 58 -32.37 14.64 0.47
C VAL A 58 -30.87 14.90 0.70
N LEU A 59 -30.12 13.84 0.95
CA LEU A 59 -28.65 13.93 1.04
C LEU A 59 -28.07 14.01 -0.37
N SER A 60 -27.30 15.07 -0.64
CA SER A 60 -26.62 15.25 -1.92
C SER A 60 -25.22 15.85 -1.73
N PRO A 61 -24.24 15.50 -2.58
CA PRO A 61 -22.90 16.03 -2.44
C PRO A 61 -22.82 17.50 -2.93
N GLU A 62 -22.11 18.34 -2.17
CA GLU A 62 -21.86 19.74 -2.54
C GLU A 62 -20.35 19.99 -2.76
N PRO A 63 -19.94 20.52 -3.94
CA PRO A 63 -18.53 20.76 -4.24
C PRO A 63 -17.84 21.69 -3.24
N ASN A 64 -16.64 21.30 -2.80
CA ASN A 64 -15.75 22.00 -1.88
C ASN A 64 -16.32 22.27 -0.46
N ALA A 65 -17.49 21.73 -0.12
CA ALA A 65 -18.06 21.93 1.20
C ALA A 65 -17.28 21.15 2.28
N LEU A 66 -16.83 19.93 1.95
CA LEU A 66 -16.10 19.06 2.86
C LEU A 66 -14.81 19.72 3.39
N VAL A 67 -13.95 20.22 2.50
CA VAL A 67 -12.67 20.85 2.87
C VAL A 67 -12.88 22.06 3.79
N LYS A 68 -13.88 22.90 3.50
CA LYS A 68 -14.22 24.07 4.33
C LYS A 68 -14.59 23.66 5.75
N THR A 69 -15.40 22.61 5.89
CA THR A 69 -15.76 22.07 7.21
C THR A 69 -14.58 21.44 7.92
N LEU A 70 -13.73 20.68 7.21
CA LEU A 70 -12.57 20.05 7.83
C LEU A 70 -11.60 21.08 8.43
N ARG A 71 -11.46 22.26 7.81
CA ARG A 71 -10.64 23.35 8.34
C ARG A 71 -11.13 23.88 9.69
N THR A 72 -12.42 23.74 10.01
CA THR A 72 -12.96 24.21 11.29
C THR A 72 -12.84 23.18 12.41
N LEU A 73 -12.42 21.94 12.10
CA LEU A 73 -12.33 20.84 13.05
C LEU A 73 -10.88 20.70 13.58
N PRO A 74 -10.59 21.02 14.85
CA PRO A 74 -9.21 20.98 15.38
C PRO A 74 -8.57 19.60 15.34
N ILE A 75 -9.36 18.52 15.38
CA ILE A 75 -8.87 17.15 15.28
C ILE A 75 -8.37 16.79 13.87
N LEU A 76 -8.79 17.54 12.86
CA LEU A 76 -8.46 17.31 11.44
C LEU A 76 -7.65 18.48 10.85
N HIS A 77 -7.53 19.62 11.54
CA HIS A 77 -6.73 20.74 11.07
C HIS A 77 -6.03 21.53 12.17
N ASP A 78 -4.70 21.57 12.14
CA ASP A 78 -3.84 22.40 13.00
C ASP A 78 -3.48 23.73 12.31
N GLU A 79 -4.40 24.70 12.36
CA GLU A 79 -4.23 26.03 11.77
C GLU A 79 -3.03 26.83 12.35
N PRO A 80 -2.75 26.82 13.67
CA PRO A 80 -1.54 27.46 14.22
C PRO A 80 -0.25 26.92 13.60
N TYR A 81 -0.15 25.61 13.40
CA TYR A 81 0.99 25.01 12.71
C TYR A 81 1.07 25.45 11.25
N ALA A 82 -0.04 25.40 10.52
CA ALA A 82 -0.09 25.75 9.11
C ALA A 82 0.38 27.19 8.84
N ARG A 83 -0.01 28.16 9.69
CA ARG A 83 0.44 29.56 9.58
C ARG A 83 1.93 29.71 9.89
N ARG A 84 2.41 29.07 10.97
CA ARG A 84 3.80 29.19 11.40
C ARG A 84 4.79 28.61 10.37
N THR A 85 4.41 27.51 9.73
CA THR A 85 5.22 26.82 8.72
C THR A 85 4.99 27.34 7.31
N LYS A 86 4.12 28.34 7.13
CA LYS A 86 3.70 28.86 5.82
C LYS A 86 3.27 27.74 4.88
N LEU A 87 2.55 26.75 5.42
CA LEU A 87 2.13 25.55 4.70
C LEU A 87 1.43 25.90 3.38
N TYR A 88 0.61 26.95 3.38
CA TYR A 88 -0.10 27.43 2.19
C TYR A 88 0.81 28.01 1.10
N GLU A 89 1.96 28.58 1.45
CA GLU A 89 2.97 29.01 0.45
C GLU A 89 3.72 27.79 -0.12
N CYS A 90 3.95 26.78 0.72
CA CYS A 90 4.77 25.61 0.41
C CYS A 90 4.04 24.50 -0.34
N TYR A 91 2.72 24.39 -0.21
CA TYR A 91 1.91 23.31 -0.76
C TYR A 91 0.77 23.84 -1.63
N LYS A 92 0.60 23.24 -2.81
CA LYS A 92 -0.48 23.57 -3.75
C LYS A 92 -1.39 22.36 -3.99
N PRO A 93 -2.71 22.58 -4.18
CA PRO A 93 -3.41 23.85 -4.06
C PRO A 93 -3.67 24.23 -2.58
N GLU A 94 -3.52 25.52 -2.27
CA GLU A 94 -3.51 26.03 -0.89
C GLU A 94 -4.85 25.80 -0.18
N ASP A 95 -5.95 26.04 -0.91
CA ASP A 95 -7.33 25.95 -0.47
C ASP A 95 -7.76 24.51 -0.16
N LYS A 96 -7.02 23.51 -0.64
CA LYS A 96 -7.31 22.07 -0.45
C LYS A 96 -6.31 21.32 0.42
N THR A 97 -5.27 21.99 0.92
CA THR A 97 -4.26 21.36 1.76
C THR A 97 -4.51 21.66 3.24
N LEU A 98 -4.52 20.60 4.04
CA LEU A 98 -4.70 20.62 5.50
C LEU A 98 -3.55 19.85 6.16
N VAL A 99 -3.51 19.91 7.49
CA VAL A 99 -2.48 19.26 8.31
C VAL A 99 -3.10 18.78 9.62
N LEU A 100 -2.86 17.52 9.96
CA LEU A 100 -3.31 16.96 11.23
C LEU A 100 -2.48 17.51 12.41
N PRO A 101 -3.06 17.56 13.62
CA PRO A 101 -2.30 17.73 14.85
C PRO A 101 -1.21 16.67 15.00
N ARG A 102 -0.19 16.97 15.83
CA ARG A 102 0.91 16.04 16.09
C ARG A 102 0.41 14.75 16.73
N SER A 103 0.75 13.63 16.12
CA SER A 103 0.46 12.29 16.64
C SER A 103 1.52 11.84 17.66
N LYS A 104 1.24 10.77 18.44
CA LYS A 104 2.22 10.13 19.35
C LYS A 104 3.52 9.67 18.66
N GLN A 105 3.48 9.48 17.34
CA GLN A 105 4.60 8.95 16.55
C GLN A 105 5.52 10.06 15.99
N ASP A 106 5.37 11.31 16.46
CA ASP A 106 6.20 12.47 16.07
C ASP A 106 6.25 12.79 14.57
N LYS A 107 5.38 12.16 13.76
CA LYS A 107 5.13 12.50 12.36
C LYS A 107 3.87 13.34 12.23
N ARG A 108 3.94 14.40 11.43
CA ARG A 108 2.77 15.21 11.03
C ARG A 108 2.28 14.78 9.66
N ILE A 109 0.96 14.75 9.48
CA ILE A 109 0.35 14.34 8.22
C ILE A 109 -0.21 15.59 7.55
N VAL A 110 0.41 15.96 6.43
CA VAL A 110 -0.10 16.98 5.52
C VAL A 110 -0.91 16.27 4.46
N TYR A 111 -2.16 16.68 4.25
CA TYR A 111 -3.05 15.99 3.32
C TYR A 111 -3.77 16.96 2.39
N THR A 112 -3.88 16.58 1.13
CA THR A 112 -4.42 17.42 0.06
C THR A 112 -5.63 16.75 -0.58
N PHE A 113 -6.70 17.49 -0.81
CA PHE A 113 -7.88 16.97 -1.51
C PHE A 113 -7.78 17.08 -3.03
N LEU A 114 -8.00 15.96 -3.71
CA LEU A 114 -8.42 15.88 -5.10
C LEU A 114 -9.92 15.54 -5.12
N GLU A 115 -10.76 16.54 -5.37
CA GLU A 115 -12.21 16.38 -5.41
C GLU A 115 -12.71 16.18 -6.84
N TYR A 116 -13.49 15.12 -7.06
CA TYR A 116 -14.07 14.81 -8.36
C TYR A 116 -15.30 15.67 -8.66
N SER A 117 -15.59 15.82 -9.96
CA SER A 117 -16.78 16.51 -10.45
C SER A 117 -17.37 15.72 -11.63
N PRO A 118 -18.62 15.24 -11.53
CA PRO A 118 -19.49 15.29 -10.35
C PRO A 118 -19.00 14.36 -9.22
N LEU A 119 -19.41 14.67 -7.98
CA LEU A 119 -19.32 13.73 -6.87
C LEU A 119 -20.44 12.69 -7.02
N LEU A 120 -20.15 11.43 -6.69
CA LEU A 120 -21.04 10.31 -6.96
C LEU A 120 -21.59 9.66 -5.69
N ASP A 121 -22.83 9.21 -5.78
CA ASP A 121 -23.31 8.09 -4.99
C ASP A 121 -22.62 6.81 -5.49
N SER A 122 -22.12 5.98 -4.59
CA SER A 122 -21.37 4.77 -4.94
C SER A 122 -22.20 3.77 -5.76
N SER A 123 -23.53 3.82 -5.66
CA SER A 123 -24.45 2.99 -6.46
C SER A 123 -24.40 3.31 -7.96
N ASN A 124 -23.91 4.51 -8.32
CA ASN A 124 -23.74 4.94 -9.71
C ASN A 124 -22.32 4.72 -10.25
N MET A 125 -21.41 4.13 -9.46
CA MET A 125 -20.03 3.92 -9.89
C MET A 125 -19.90 2.74 -10.84
N THR A 126 -19.07 2.92 -11.85
CA THR A 126 -18.78 1.92 -12.88
C THR A 126 -17.27 1.68 -12.97
N PRO A 127 -16.81 0.72 -13.80
CA PRO A 127 -15.37 0.53 -14.05
C PRO A 127 -14.64 1.79 -14.54
N ASN A 128 -15.33 2.74 -15.18
CA ASN A 128 -14.71 3.99 -15.64
C ASN A 128 -14.22 4.84 -14.46
N GLU A 129 -15.00 4.94 -13.39
CA GLU A 129 -14.59 5.68 -12.19
C GLU A 129 -13.41 5.00 -11.50
N TRP A 130 -13.38 3.66 -11.46
CA TRP A 130 -12.23 2.91 -10.93
C TRP A 130 -10.95 3.20 -11.72
N ILE A 131 -11.05 3.31 -13.06
CA ILE A 131 -9.93 3.67 -13.93
C ILE A 131 -9.43 5.07 -13.61
N THR A 132 -10.33 6.04 -13.41
CA THR A 132 -9.97 7.41 -13.04
C THR A 132 -9.23 7.44 -11.71
N ILE A 133 -9.74 6.76 -10.68
CA ILE A 133 -9.09 6.66 -9.36
C ILE A 133 -7.70 6.05 -9.49
N GLY A 134 -7.58 4.93 -10.21
CA GLY A 134 -6.29 4.28 -10.44
C GLY A 134 -5.30 5.21 -11.15
N LYS A 135 -5.70 5.86 -12.24
CA LYS A 135 -4.84 6.80 -12.99
C LYS A 135 -4.39 7.99 -12.15
N ASP A 136 -5.25 8.51 -11.28
CA ASP A 136 -4.86 9.59 -10.37
C ASP A 136 -3.86 9.11 -9.31
N ILE A 137 -4.04 7.90 -8.76
CA ILE A 137 -3.03 7.29 -7.87
C ILE A 137 -1.69 7.14 -8.59
N GLU A 138 -1.69 6.66 -9.85
CA GLU A 138 -0.48 6.53 -10.67
C GLU A 138 0.18 7.87 -10.96
N LYS A 139 -0.61 8.87 -11.34
CA LYS A 139 -0.14 10.22 -11.64
C LYS A 139 0.56 10.88 -10.45
N TYR A 140 -0.01 10.71 -9.25
CA TYR A 140 0.48 11.35 -8.03
C TYR A 140 1.34 10.40 -7.18
N TYR A 141 1.75 9.25 -7.72
CA TYR A 141 2.42 8.19 -6.96
C TYR A 141 3.74 8.63 -6.35
N GLU A 142 4.52 9.45 -7.04
CA GLU A 142 5.83 9.92 -6.54
C GLU A 142 5.71 11.10 -5.56
N ASP A 143 4.59 11.83 -5.59
CA ASP A 143 4.41 13.07 -4.82
C ASP A 143 3.92 12.85 -3.38
N TYR A 144 3.28 11.70 -3.12
CA TYR A 144 2.60 11.39 -1.86
C TYR A 144 3.08 10.07 -1.26
N ASP A 145 3.14 9.99 0.06
CA ASP A 145 3.53 8.79 0.81
C ASP A 145 2.40 7.76 0.92
N GLY A 146 1.14 8.20 0.79
CA GLY A 146 -0.05 7.35 0.82
C GLY A 146 -1.29 8.01 0.25
N PHE A 147 -2.35 7.21 0.07
CA PHE A 147 -3.61 7.62 -0.55
C PHE A 147 -4.78 7.26 0.35
N VAL A 148 -5.74 8.17 0.46
CA VAL A 148 -7.06 7.91 1.04
C VAL A 148 -8.11 8.16 -0.03
N VAL A 149 -9.03 7.23 -0.22
CA VAL A 149 -10.14 7.37 -1.18
C VAL A 149 -11.44 7.45 -0.39
N LEU A 150 -12.08 8.61 -0.42
CA LEU A 150 -13.41 8.79 0.17
C LEU A 150 -14.46 8.28 -0.79
N HIS A 151 -15.27 7.34 -0.32
CA HIS A 151 -16.16 6.56 -1.16
C HIS A 151 -17.48 6.27 -0.43
N GLY A 152 -18.57 6.12 -1.19
CA GLY A 152 -19.85 5.66 -0.64
C GLY A 152 -19.79 4.19 -0.20
N THR A 153 -20.54 3.81 0.83
CA THR A 153 -20.38 2.49 1.45
C THR A 153 -20.99 1.36 0.60
N ASP A 154 -21.96 1.64 -0.27
CA ASP A 154 -22.74 0.60 -0.96
C ASP A 154 -21.92 -0.27 -1.91
N THR A 155 -21.00 0.33 -2.66
CA THR A 155 -20.12 -0.40 -3.59
C THR A 155 -18.64 -0.34 -3.21
N MET A 156 -18.31 0.10 -1.99
CA MET A 156 -16.92 0.25 -1.53
C MET A 156 -16.12 -1.04 -1.62
N ALA A 157 -16.74 -2.19 -1.32
CA ALA A 157 -16.09 -3.50 -1.42
C ALA A 157 -15.73 -3.88 -2.87
N TYR A 158 -16.58 -3.51 -3.84
CA TYR A 158 -16.30 -3.69 -5.27
C TYR A 158 -15.15 -2.78 -5.70
N THR A 159 -15.18 -1.49 -5.34
CA THR A 159 -14.10 -0.55 -5.69
C THR A 159 -12.77 -0.95 -5.05
N ALA A 160 -12.77 -1.36 -3.78
CA ALA A 160 -11.56 -1.83 -3.11
C ALA A 160 -10.99 -3.09 -3.78
N SER A 161 -11.87 -4.01 -4.19
CA SER A 161 -11.49 -5.22 -4.92
C SER A 161 -10.92 -4.91 -6.30
N ALA A 162 -11.60 -4.06 -7.09
CA ALA A 162 -11.17 -3.67 -8.42
C ALA A 162 -9.81 -2.97 -8.37
N LEU A 163 -9.66 -1.94 -7.52
CA LEU A 163 -8.40 -1.23 -7.35
C LEU A 163 -7.27 -2.17 -6.89
N SER A 164 -7.56 -3.17 -6.07
CA SER A 164 -6.55 -4.16 -5.64
C SER A 164 -5.94 -4.93 -6.82
N PHE A 165 -6.73 -5.28 -7.84
CA PHE A 165 -6.21 -5.92 -9.05
C PHE A 165 -5.57 -4.92 -10.02
N MET A 166 -6.20 -3.76 -10.19
CA MET A 166 -5.74 -2.70 -11.10
C MET A 166 -4.39 -2.11 -10.69
N CYS A 167 -4.18 -1.88 -9.39
CA CYS A 167 -2.95 -1.35 -8.82
C CYS A 167 -1.87 -2.44 -8.71
N GLU A 168 -1.15 -2.70 -9.80
CA GLU A 168 -0.10 -3.71 -9.85
C GLU A 168 1.20 -3.19 -9.20
N ASN A 169 1.88 -4.07 -8.45
CA ASN A 169 3.14 -3.74 -7.75
C ASN A 169 3.02 -2.52 -6.81
N LEU A 170 1.87 -2.38 -6.16
CA LEU A 170 1.63 -1.32 -5.18
C LEU A 170 2.62 -1.45 -4.01
N GLY A 171 3.28 -0.35 -3.64
CA GLY A 171 4.21 -0.29 -2.51
C GLY A 171 3.83 0.71 -1.41
N LYS A 172 2.74 1.46 -1.61
CA LYS A 172 2.21 2.52 -0.73
C LYS A 172 0.77 2.22 -0.35
N PRO A 173 0.27 2.68 0.81
CA PRO A 173 -1.10 2.41 1.22
C PRO A 173 -2.11 3.17 0.37
N VAL A 174 -3.16 2.47 -0.06
CA VAL A 174 -4.37 3.05 -0.65
C VAL A 174 -5.55 2.67 0.24
N VAL A 175 -6.01 3.59 1.09
CA VAL A 175 -7.03 3.32 2.10
C VAL A 175 -8.37 3.88 1.67
N LEU A 176 -9.31 3.00 1.33
CA LEU A 176 -10.70 3.40 1.14
C LEU A 176 -11.37 3.62 2.49
N THR A 177 -12.17 4.67 2.59
CA THR A 177 -13.01 4.92 3.75
C THR A 177 -14.25 5.72 3.38
N GLY A 178 -15.17 5.87 4.32
CA GLY A 178 -16.42 6.60 4.15
C GLY A 178 -17.15 6.72 5.48
N SER A 179 -18.45 6.89 5.45
CA SER A 179 -19.28 6.93 6.67
C SER A 179 -20.70 6.48 6.40
N GLN A 180 -21.42 6.10 7.45
CA GLN A 180 -22.87 5.91 7.40
C GLN A 180 -23.62 7.22 7.63
N VAL A 181 -23.01 8.17 8.34
CA VAL A 181 -23.59 9.49 8.63
C VAL A 181 -22.66 10.58 8.11
N PRO A 182 -23.17 11.63 7.43
CA PRO A 182 -22.33 12.71 6.93
C PRO A 182 -21.48 13.37 8.02
N ILE A 183 -20.27 13.82 7.65
CA ILE A 183 -19.32 14.37 8.64
C ILE A 183 -19.79 15.68 9.28
N PHE A 184 -20.74 16.37 8.63
CA PHE A 184 -21.36 17.61 9.09
C PHE A 184 -22.28 17.40 10.30
N GLU A 185 -22.83 16.19 10.45
CA GLU A 185 -23.74 15.86 11.54
C GLU A 185 -23.03 15.76 12.88
N MET A 186 -23.72 16.09 13.97
CA MET A 186 -23.13 16.08 15.31
C MET A 186 -22.60 14.68 15.68
N ARG A 187 -23.40 13.63 15.44
CA ARG A 187 -23.04 12.23 15.68
C ARG A 187 -22.73 11.54 14.36
N SER A 188 -21.46 11.55 13.97
CA SER A 188 -20.99 10.94 12.72
C SER A 188 -19.79 10.04 12.97
N ASP A 189 -19.78 8.88 12.31
CA ASP A 189 -18.63 7.97 12.21
C ASP A 189 -17.56 8.48 11.22
N GLY A 190 -17.90 9.45 10.37
CA GLY A 190 -17.01 9.96 9.32
C GLY A 190 -15.76 10.66 9.84
N ARG A 191 -15.82 11.30 11.02
CA ARG A 191 -14.66 11.96 11.62
C ARG A 191 -13.57 10.97 12.00
N ASP A 192 -13.96 9.92 12.71
CA ASP A 192 -13.04 8.88 13.20
C ASP A 192 -12.54 8.00 12.06
N ASN A 193 -13.42 7.68 11.10
CA ASN A 193 -13.05 6.93 9.89
C ASN A 193 -12.01 7.69 9.06
N LEU A 194 -12.24 8.99 8.77
CA LEU A 194 -11.29 9.80 8.01
C LEU A 194 -9.95 9.97 8.77
N LEU A 195 -10.01 10.29 10.07
CA LEU A 195 -8.82 10.47 10.88
C LEU A 195 -7.96 9.19 10.91
N GLY A 196 -8.57 8.03 11.16
CA GLY A 196 -7.86 6.77 11.19
C GLY A 196 -7.29 6.37 9.82
N ALA A 197 -8.01 6.61 8.73
CA ALA A 197 -7.50 6.37 7.39
C ALA A 197 -6.27 7.24 7.06
N LEU A 198 -6.31 8.54 7.42
CA LEU A 198 -5.17 9.44 7.24
C LEU A 198 -3.97 9.02 8.08
N LEU A 199 -4.18 8.66 9.36
CA LEU A 199 -3.12 8.15 10.24
C LEU A 199 -2.47 6.91 9.65
N ILE A 200 -3.27 5.94 9.20
CA ILE A 200 -2.77 4.70 8.60
C ILE A 200 -1.96 4.99 7.34
N ALA A 201 -2.51 5.80 6.43
CA ALA A 201 -1.88 6.11 5.14
C ALA A 201 -0.59 6.93 5.28
N GLY A 202 -0.50 7.82 6.29
CA GLY A 202 0.68 8.66 6.49
C GLY A 202 1.76 8.05 7.38
N GLN A 203 1.42 7.12 8.26
CA GLN A 203 2.37 6.58 9.25
C GLN A 203 2.98 5.23 8.86
N PHE A 204 2.24 4.40 8.11
CA PHE A 204 2.61 3.03 7.84
C PHE A 204 2.75 2.74 6.34
N VAL A 205 3.79 2.00 5.97
CA VAL A 205 4.00 1.54 4.60
C VAL A 205 3.31 0.17 4.43
N ILE A 206 2.00 0.19 4.25
CA ILE A 206 1.17 -0.99 3.97
C ILE A 206 0.93 -1.05 2.45
N PRO A 207 1.60 -1.94 1.69
CA PRO A 207 1.59 -1.93 0.23
C PRO A 207 0.31 -2.58 -0.36
N GLU A 208 -0.86 -2.15 0.11
CA GLU A 208 -2.14 -2.74 -0.23
C GLU A 208 -3.23 -1.71 -0.46
N VAL A 209 -4.25 -2.11 -1.23
CA VAL A 209 -5.55 -1.47 -1.22
C VAL A 209 -6.33 -2.00 -0.02
N CYS A 210 -6.65 -1.11 0.89
CA CYS A 210 -7.26 -1.40 2.18
C CYS A 210 -8.63 -0.72 2.30
N LEU A 211 -9.44 -1.20 3.25
CA LEU A 211 -10.66 -0.52 3.68
C LEU A 211 -10.55 -0.26 5.18
N TYR A 212 -10.64 1.00 5.60
CA TYR A 212 -10.65 1.38 7.02
C TYR A 212 -12.05 1.81 7.44
N PHE A 213 -12.61 1.12 8.44
CA PHE A 213 -13.93 1.43 8.98
C PHE A 213 -14.05 0.94 10.42
N HIS A 214 -14.62 1.77 11.30
CA HIS A 214 -14.91 1.41 12.69
C HIS A 214 -13.72 0.75 13.41
N HIS A 215 -12.61 1.50 13.48
CA HIS A 215 -11.37 1.13 14.18
C HIS A 215 -10.66 -0.12 13.65
N LYS A 216 -11.02 -0.59 12.45
CA LYS A 216 -10.39 -1.76 11.82
C LYS A 216 -9.93 -1.43 10.41
N LEU A 217 -8.72 -1.89 10.09
CA LEU A 217 -8.18 -1.89 8.73
C LEU A 217 -8.31 -3.29 8.15
N TYR A 218 -8.96 -3.41 6.99
CA TYR A 218 -9.12 -4.67 6.29
C TYR A 218 -8.38 -4.64 4.96
N ARG A 219 -7.97 -5.82 4.47
CA ARG A 219 -7.56 -5.99 3.07
C ARG A 219 -8.77 -5.73 2.17
N GLY A 220 -8.65 -4.82 1.21
CA GLY A 220 -9.77 -4.35 0.40
C GLY A 220 -10.50 -5.46 -0.37
N ASN A 221 -9.76 -6.40 -0.97
CA ASN A 221 -10.33 -7.55 -1.71
C ASN A 221 -10.78 -8.71 -0.81
N ARG A 222 -10.90 -8.49 0.50
CA ARG A 222 -11.44 -9.46 1.47
C ARG A 222 -12.67 -8.96 2.21
N VAL A 223 -13.12 -7.73 1.92
CA VAL A 223 -14.27 -7.14 2.59
C VAL A 223 -15.57 -7.40 1.85
N THR A 224 -16.65 -7.44 2.62
CA THR A 224 -18.04 -7.33 2.14
C THR A 224 -18.80 -6.42 3.09
N LYS A 225 -19.78 -5.67 2.57
CA LYS A 225 -20.73 -4.92 3.41
C LYS A 225 -21.70 -5.92 4.04
N VAL A 226 -21.87 -5.86 5.36
CA VAL A 226 -22.70 -6.81 6.13
C VAL A 226 -23.83 -6.14 6.91
N ASP A 227 -23.79 -4.82 7.06
CA ASP A 227 -24.80 -4.06 7.79
C ASP A 227 -25.04 -2.69 7.12
N SER A 228 -26.31 -2.31 7.00
CA SER A 228 -26.73 -1.05 6.37
C SER A 228 -26.99 0.08 7.35
N GLY A 229 -27.13 -0.19 8.66
CA GLY A 229 -27.45 0.82 9.67
C GLY A 229 -26.38 0.97 10.77
N SER A 230 -25.60 -0.07 11.02
CA SER A 230 -24.52 -0.06 12.01
C SER A 230 -23.28 0.67 11.48
N PHE A 231 -22.56 1.34 12.38
CA PHE A 231 -21.21 1.83 12.11
C PHE A 231 -20.22 0.67 11.86
N LYS A 232 -20.51 -0.55 12.33
CA LYS A 232 -19.78 -1.75 11.95
C LYS A 232 -20.34 -2.32 10.63
N ALA A 233 -20.20 -1.54 9.56
CA ALA A 233 -20.83 -1.80 8.26
C ALA A 233 -20.17 -2.93 7.46
N PHE A 234 -18.87 -3.16 7.66
CA PHE A 234 -18.05 -4.09 6.88
C PHE A 234 -17.49 -5.24 7.71
N ALA A 235 -17.25 -6.37 7.06
CA ALA A 235 -16.54 -7.50 7.63
C ALA A 235 -15.54 -8.09 6.63
N SER A 236 -14.47 -8.69 7.14
CA SER A 236 -13.56 -9.56 6.40
C SER A 236 -13.72 -10.98 6.94
N PRO A 237 -14.56 -11.82 6.31
CA PRO A 237 -15.03 -13.06 6.94
C PRO A 237 -13.99 -14.20 6.95
N ASN A 238 -13.10 -14.24 5.96
CA ASN A 238 -12.11 -15.30 5.76
C ASN A 238 -10.66 -14.86 6.05
N LEU A 239 -10.44 -13.59 6.41
CA LEU A 239 -9.12 -13.07 6.77
C LEU A 239 -9.25 -12.11 7.97
N SER A 240 -8.36 -12.21 8.96
CA SER A 240 -8.30 -11.25 10.06
C SER A 240 -8.01 -9.83 9.55
N PRO A 241 -8.44 -8.77 10.27
CA PRO A 241 -8.02 -7.41 9.98
C PRO A 241 -6.50 -7.27 9.84
N LEU A 242 -6.06 -6.36 8.97
CA LEU A 242 -4.66 -5.97 8.83
C LEU A 242 -4.22 -5.10 10.01
N ALA A 243 -5.14 -4.37 10.63
CA ALA A 243 -4.87 -3.61 11.84
C ALA A 243 -6.11 -3.43 12.71
N ASP A 244 -5.88 -3.31 14.01
CA ASP A 244 -6.84 -2.85 15.00
C ASP A 244 -6.35 -1.51 15.56
N ALA A 245 -7.17 -0.47 15.42
CA ALA A 245 -6.89 0.91 15.84
C ALA A 245 -7.62 1.23 17.15
N GLU A 246 -7.12 0.67 18.25
CA GLU A 246 -7.67 0.88 19.60
C GLU A 246 -6.95 2.05 20.29
N VAL A 247 -6.42 1.85 21.50
CA VAL A 247 -5.57 2.85 22.19
C VAL A 247 -4.31 3.18 21.37
N ASP A 248 -3.77 2.14 20.73
CA ASP A 248 -2.66 2.20 19.78
C ASP A 248 -3.07 1.48 18.49
N ILE A 249 -2.42 1.85 17.38
CA ILE A 249 -2.66 1.23 16.06
C ILE A 249 -1.72 0.03 15.93
N ASN A 250 -2.30 -1.18 16.03
CA ASN A 250 -1.56 -2.43 15.97
C ASN A 250 -1.70 -3.05 14.59
N ILE A 251 -0.62 -3.05 13.80
CA ILE A 251 -0.59 -3.68 12.48
C ILE A 251 -0.20 -5.15 12.61
N ASN A 252 -1.00 -6.04 12.02
CA ASN A 252 -0.67 -7.44 11.86
C ASN A 252 0.22 -7.64 10.64
N TRP A 253 1.51 -7.39 10.78
CA TRP A 253 2.48 -7.46 9.68
C TRP A 253 2.62 -8.85 9.04
N ASP A 254 2.20 -9.91 9.74
CA ASP A 254 2.22 -11.28 9.24
C ASP A 254 1.08 -11.54 8.24
N THR A 255 -0.01 -10.75 8.27
CA THR A 255 -1.10 -10.86 7.28
C THR A 255 -0.92 -9.94 6.08
N VAL A 256 -0.12 -8.88 6.19
CA VAL A 256 0.14 -7.91 5.12
C VAL A 256 0.77 -8.60 3.89
N TRP A 257 0.10 -8.47 2.75
CA TRP A 257 0.53 -8.99 1.46
C TRP A 257 1.56 -8.06 0.84
N ARG A 258 2.62 -8.63 0.27
CA ARG A 258 3.73 -7.89 -0.32
C ARG A 258 4.00 -8.44 -1.72
N PRO A 259 4.00 -7.59 -2.76
CA PRO A 259 4.45 -8.02 -4.08
C PRO A 259 5.90 -8.49 -4.01
N SER A 260 6.19 -9.69 -4.51
CA SER A 260 7.56 -10.22 -4.65
C SER A 260 8.20 -9.92 -6.01
N ILE A 261 7.53 -9.08 -6.81
CA ILE A 261 7.93 -8.75 -8.17
C ILE A 261 8.77 -7.47 -8.15
N THR A 262 9.95 -7.51 -8.76
CA THR A 262 10.84 -6.36 -8.95
C THR A 262 10.38 -5.51 -10.15
N ALA A 263 9.27 -4.80 -9.97
CA ALA A 263 8.72 -3.90 -10.97
C ALA A 263 8.16 -2.64 -10.32
N LYS A 264 8.15 -1.53 -11.07
CA LYS A 264 7.50 -0.30 -10.64
C LYS A 264 5.99 -0.47 -10.51
N PHE A 265 5.39 0.38 -9.69
CA PHE A 265 3.94 0.54 -9.62
C PHE A 265 3.37 0.91 -11.00
N THR A 266 2.27 0.26 -11.38
CA THR A 266 1.54 0.54 -12.62
C THR A 266 0.05 0.27 -12.44
N VAL A 267 -0.78 0.97 -13.19
CA VAL A 267 -2.24 0.75 -13.16
C VAL A 267 -2.75 0.09 -14.43
N SER A 268 -3.34 -1.10 -14.29
CA SER A 268 -4.07 -1.77 -15.36
C SER A 268 -5.47 -1.15 -15.51
N THR A 269 -5.70 -0.46 -16.63
CA THR A 269 -6.95 0.24 -16.90
C THR A 269 -7.97 -0.59 -17.69
N GLN A 270 -7.59 -1.78 -18.15
CA GLN A 270 -8.48 -2.65 -18.90
C GLN A 270 -9.21 -3.59 -17.94
N MET A 271 -10.55 -3.54 -17.97
CA MET A 271 -11.45 -4.38 -17.19
C MET A 271 -12.54 -4.88 -18.13
N ASN A 272 -12.77 -6.19 -18.17
CA ASN A 272 -13.80 -6.78 -19.02
C ASN A 272 -15.18 -6.52 -18.40
N GLN A 273 -16.07 -5.87 -19.15
CA GLN A 273 -17.42 -5.51 -18.69
C GLN A 273 -18.45 -6.61 -18.94
N ASN A 274 -18.12 -7.61 -19.76
CA ASN A 274 -18.97 -8.76 -20.07
C ASN A 274 -18.86 -9.84 -18.97
N VAL A 275 -18.99 -9.42 -17.72
CA VAL A 275 -18.97 -10.30 -16.54
C VAL A 275 -20.24 -10.15 -15.73
N GLY A 276 -20.68 -11.23 -15.09
CA GLY A 276 -21.91 -11.25 -14.29
C GLY A 276 -21.78 -12.06 -13.01
N LEU A 277 -22.71 -11.82 -12.08
CA LEU A 277 -22.86 -12.60 -10.85
C LEU A 277 -24.24 -13.26 -10.88
N LEU A 278 -24.27 -14.59 -10.85
CA LEU A 278 -25.48 -15.40 -10.84
C LEU A 278 -25.61 -16.13 -9.50
N ARG A 279 -26.59 -15.74 -8.70
CA ARG A 279 -26.90 -16.42 -7.44
C ARG A 279 -27.89 -17.55 -7.66
N LEU A 280 -27.50 -18.78 -7.33
CA LEU A 280 -28.42 -19.91 -7.35
C LEU A 280 -29.44 -19.82 -6.22
N PHE A 281 -30.69 -20.16 -6.49
CA PHE A 281 -31.74 -20.31 -5.46
C PHE A 281 -32.63 -21.51 -5.80
N PRO A 282 -33.23 -22.17 -4.80
CA PRO A 282 -34.10 -23.32 -5.05
C PRO A 282 -35.21 -22.94 -6.02
N GLY A 283 -35.32 -23.67 -7.13
CA GLY A 283 -36.31 -23.41 -8.17
C GLY A 283 -35.86 -22.50 -9.31
N ILE A 284 -34.59 -22.07 -9.36
CA ILE A 284 -34.05 -21.38 -10.55
C ILE A 284 -34.27 -22.24 -11.81
N THR A 285 -34.80 -21.62 -12.86
CA THR A 285 -35.15 -22.34 -14.10
C THR A 285 -33.95 -22.45 -15.02
N THR A 286 -33.93 -23.51 -15.83
CA THR A 286 -32.89 -23.73 -16.83
C THR A 286 -32.90 -22.63 -17.89
N ASP A 287 -34.06 -22.11 -18.25
CA ASP A 287 -34.19 -20.99 -19.20
C ASP A 287 -33.59 -19.69 -18.63
N THR A 288 -33.76 -19.43 -17.34
CA THR A 288 -33.12 -18.28 -16.66
C THR A 288 -31.60 -18.40 -16.73
N VAL A 289 -31.05 -19.58 -16.38
CA VAL A 289 -29.60 -19.79 -16.42
C VAL A 289 -29.08 -19.71 -17.85
N LYS A 290 -29.75 -20.34 -18.80
CA LYS A 290 -29.41 -20.27 -20.22
C LYS A 290 -29.37 -18.82 -20.70
N ALA A 291 -30.41 -18.04 -20.45
CA ALA A 291 -30.48 -16.62 -20.85
C ALA A 291 -29.35 -15.79 -20.23
N PHE A 292 -29.00 -16.05 -18.97
CA PHE A 292 -27.91 -15.36 -18.27
C PHE A 292 -26.51 -15.69 -18.84
N LEU A 293 -26.31 -16.92 -19.31
CA LEU A 293 -25.03 -17.41 -19.85
C LEU A 293 -24.87 -17.21 -21.38
N MET A 294 -25.79 -16.46 -22.02
CA MET A 294 -25.70 -16.14 -23.45
C MET A 294 -24.68 -15.03 -23.72
N ALA A 295 -24.16 -15.01 -24.95
CA ALA A 295 -23.36 -13.89 -25.44
C ALA A 295 -24.13 -12.55 -25.31
N PRO A 296 -23.45 -11.43 -24.98
CA PRO A 296 -22.00 -11.22 -25.01
C PRO A 296 -21.25 -11.61 -23.73
N MET A 297 -21.88 -12.29 -22.77
CA MET A 297 -21.22 -12.70 -21.52
C MET A 297 -19.95 -13.53 -21.78
N GLU A 298 -18.85 -13.19 -21.10
CA GLU A 298 -17.53 -13.86 -21.21
C GLU A 298 -17.10 -14.53 -19.89
N GLY A 299 -17.60 -14.05 -18.75
CA GLY A 299 -17.38 -14.72 -17.47
C GLY A 299 -18.49 -14.54 -16.45
N VAL A 300 -18.69 -15.54 -15.60
CA VAL A 300 -19.71 -15.52 -14.55
C VAL A 300 -19.17 -15.99 -13.20
N ILE A 301 -19.47 -15.22 -12.15
CA ILE A 301 -19.38 -15.69 -10.78
C ILE A 301 -20.69 -16.40 -10.43
N LEU A 302 -20.63 -17.70 -10.21
CA LEU A 302 -21.75 -18.51 -9.79
C LEU A 302 -21.75 -18.62 -8.26
N GLU A 303 -22.69 -17.97 -7.58
CA GLU A 303 -22.84 -18.14 -6.14
C GLU A 303 -23.68 -19.39 -5.83
N THR A 304 -23.06 -20.38 -5.20
CA THR A 304 -23.64 -21.71 -4.93
C THR A 304 -23.81 -21.98 -3.43
N TYR A 305 -24.46 -23.09 -3.07
CA TYR A 305 -24.83 -23.37 -1.69
C TYR A 305 -23.67 -23.93 -0.88
N GLY A 306 -23.60 -23.58 0.41
CA GLY A 306 -22.72 -24.24 1.38
C GLY A 306 -21.25 -24.25 0.95
N SER A 307 -20.67 -25.44 0.80
CA SER A 307 -19.27 -25.62 0.43
C SER A 307 -19.00 -25.53 -1.08
N GLY A 308 -19.91 -24.94 -1.88
CA GLY A 308 -19.75 -24.84 -3.34
C GLY A 308 -20.66 -25.74 -4.16
N ASN A 309 -21.86 -26.08 -3.66
CA ASN A 309 -22.71 -27.14 -4.19
C ASN A 309 -23.84 -26.61 -5.08
N ALA A 310 -24.12 -27.33 -6.18
CA ALA A 310 -25.32 -27.15 -7.00
C ALA A 310 -26.15 -28.45 -7.07
N PRO A 311 -27.44 -28.39 -7.48
CA PRO A 311 -28.28 -29.59 -7.60
C PRO A 311 -27.71 -30.57 -8.64
N ASP A 312 -27.31 -31.76 -8.20
CA ASP A 312 -26.75 -32.83 -9.05
C ASP A 312 -27.83 -33.70 -9.70
N ASN A 313 -29.05 -33.65 -9.18
CA ASN A 313 -30.24 -34.26 -9.77
C ASN A 313 -30.82 -33.45 -10.96
N ARG A 314 -30.30 -32.24 -11.22
CA ARG A 314 -30.73 -31.35 -12.32
C ARG A 314 -29.70 -31.39 -13.46
N GLN A 315 -29.72 -32.49 -14.21
CA GLN A 315 -28.82 -32.66 -15.36
C GLN A 315 -29.05 -31.61 -16.44
N ASP A 316 -30.28 -31.13 -16.59
CA ASP A 316 -30.64 -30.02 -17.47
C ASP A 316 -29.87 -28.72 -17.12
N LEU A 317 -29.71 -28.43 -15.84
CA LEU A 317 -28.96 -27.25 -15.38
C LEU A 317 -27.45 -27.42 -15.59
N LEU A 318 -26.90 -28.57 -15.19
CA LEU A 318 -25.47 -28.86 -15.34
C LEU A 318 -25.05 -28.89 -16.82
N GLU A 319 -25.92 -29.36 -17.69
CA GLU A 319 -25.71 -29.38 -19.13
C GLU A 319 -25.63 -27.97 -19.72
N GLU A 320 -26.49 -27.03 -19.32
CA GLU A 320 -26.41 -25.65 -19.80
C GLU A 320 -25.14 -24.94 -19.30
N ILE A 321 -24.69 -25.23 -18.09
CA ILE A 321 -23.41 -24.76 -17.55
C ILE A 321 -22.25 -25.33 -18.38
N ARG A 322 -22.27 -26.65 -18.66
CA ARG A 322 -21.23 -27.30 -19.49
C ARG A 322 -21.19 -26.73 -20.90
N LYS A 323 -22.34 -26.55 -21.54
CA LYS A 323 -22.41 -25.90 -22.86
C LYS A 323 -21.82 -24.50 -22.83
N ALA A 324 -22.00 -23.75 -21.73
CA ALA A 324 -21.43 -22.41 -21.61
C ALA A 324 -19.90 -22.45 -21.49
N THR A 325 -19.34 -23.34 -20.69
CA THR A 325 -17.88 -23.49 -20.54
C THR A 325 -17.22 -24.00 -21.83
N GLU A 326 -17.89 -24.90 -22.56
CA GLU A 326 -17.50 -25.37 -23.89
C GLU A 326 -17.54 -24.25 -24.94
N ARG A 327 -18.48 -23.30 -24.85
CA ARG A 327 -18.50 -22.07 -25.69
C ARG A 327 -17.35 -21.11 -25.40
N GLY A 328 -16.59 -21.34 -24.33
CA GLY A 328 -15.48 -20.48 -23.91
C GLY A 328 -15.80 -19.57 -22.72
N LEU A 329 -17.03 -19.60 -22.18
CA LEU A 329 -17.40 -18.81 -21.00
C LEU A 329 -16.62 -19.32 -19.77
N ILE A 330 -15.97 -18.41 -19.04
CA ILE A 330 -15.28 -18.78 -17.79
C ILE A 330 -16.24 -18.63 -16.61
N ILE A 331 -16.50 -19.72 -15.89
CA ILE A 331 -17.38 -19.69 -14.72
C ILE A 331 -16.56 -19.99 -13.46
N VAL A 332 -16.67 -19.12 -12.46
CA VAL A 332 -16.01 -19.28 -11.15
C VAL A 332 -17.09 -19.48 -10.07
N ASN A 333 -16.94 -20.52 -9.27
CA ASN A 333 -17.85 -20.88 -8.19
C ASN A 333 -17.44 -20.18 -6.89
N CYS A 334 -18.33 -19.35 -6.36
CA CYS A 334 -18.23 -18.77 -5.02
C CYS A 334 -19.33 -19.33 -4.11
N THR A 335 -19.06 -19.43 -2.82
CA THR A 335 -20.10 -19.80 -1.85
C THR A 335 -21.00 -18.59 -1.54
N GLN A 336 -22.29 -18.84 -1.36
CA GLN A 336 -23.24 -17.87 -0.80
C GLN A 336 -23.03 -17.62 0.69
N CYS A 337 -22.30 -18.50 1.38
CA CYS A 337 -22.03 -18.37 2.81
C CYS A 337 -21.05 -17.21 3.04
N LEU A 338 -21.34 -16.38 4.05
CA LEU A 338 -20.46 -15.26 4.41
C LEU A 338 -19.03 -15.73 4.74
N ARG A 339 -18.90 -16.89 5.40
CA ARG A 339 -17.61 -17.49 5.78
C ARG A 339 -17.51 -18.91 5.26
N GLY A 340 -16.33 -19.29 4.77
CA GLY A 340 -16.06 -20.63 4.26
C GLY A 340 -15.25 -20.62 2.96
N THR A 341 -15.01 -21.81 2.43
CA THR A 341 -14.33 -22.03 1.15
C THR A 341 -15.12 -23.00 0.29
N VAL A 342 -15.09 -22.79 -1.03
CA VAL A 342 -15.55 -23.77 -2.00
C VAL A 342 -14.60 -24.97 -1.99
N THR A 343 -15.17 -26.18 -1.97
CA THR A 343 -14.44 -27.45 -1.95
C THR A 343 -15.06 -28.45 -2.92
N ILE A 344 -14.23 -29.30 -3.51
CA ILE A 344 -14.68 -30.39 -4.40
C ILE A 344 -15.00 -31.70 -3.66
N ALA A 345 -15.10 -31.67 -2.33
CA ALA A 345 -15.23 -32.87 -1.50
C ALA A 345 -16.59 -33.57 -1.62
N TYR A 346 -17.63 -32.87 -2.06
CA TYR A 346 -18.98 -33.40 -2.22
C TYR A 346 -19.29 -33.75 -3.69
N ALA A 347 -20.14 -34.75 -3.92
CA ALA A 347 -20.58 -35.15 -5.27
C ALA A 347 -21.18 -33.98 -6.07
N THR A 348 -21.94 -33.10 -5.40
CA THR A 348 -22.55 -31.89 -5.96
C THR A 348 -21.52 -30.82 -6.34
N GLY A 349 -20.44 -30.67 -5.57
CA GLY A 349 -19.30 -29.82 -5.93
C GLY A 349 -18.48 -30.41 -7.09
N GLN A 350 -18.32 -31.73 -7.12
CA GLN A 350 -17.64 -32.44 -8.22
C GLN A 350 -18.43 -32.33 -9.54
N ALA A 351 -19.76 -32.28 -9.48
CA ALA A 351 -20.61 -32.10 -10.66
C ALA A 351 -20.33 -30.77 -11.38
N LEU A 352 -20.18 -29.67 -10.64
CA LEU A 352 -19.82 -28.36 -11.21
C LEU A 352 -18.39 -28.36 -11.78
N ALA A 353 -17.44 -28.98 -11.07
CA ALA A 353 -16.07 -29.11 -11.58
C ALA A 353 -16.03 -29.90 -12.89
N LYS A 354 -16.80 -30.98 -13.01
CA LYS A 354 -16.96 -31.75 -14.26
C LYS A 354 -17.62 -30.95 -15.39
N ALA A 355 -18.46 -29.97 -15.05
CA ALA A 355 -19.04 -29.03 -16.01
C ALA A 355 -18.08 -27.89 -16.41
N GLY A 356 -16.83 -27.91 -15.97
CA GLY A 356 -15.81 -26.91 -16.31
C GLY A 356 -15.82 -25.65 -15.44
N VAL A 357 -16.49 -25.69 -14.27
CA VAL A 357 -16.53 -24.54 -13.35
C VAL A 357 -15.30 -24.53 -12.44
N ILE A 358 -14.66 -23.37 -12.32
CA ILE A 358 -13.45 -23.16 -11.52
C ILE A 358 -13.82 -22.87 -10.07
N ALA A 359 -13.06 -23.41 -9.10
CA ALA A 359 -13.27 -23.08 -7.69
C ALA A 359 -12.77 -21.66 -7.37
N GLY A 360 -13.63 -20.83 -6.78
CA GLY A 360 -13.28 -19.51 -6.25
C GLY A 360 -12.70 -19.53 -4.84
N PHE A 361 -12.52 -20.71 -4.24
CA PHE A 361 -12.03 -20.91 -2.88
C PHE A 361 -12.81 -20.08 -1.85
N ASP A 362 -12.12 -19.23 -1.08
CA ASP A 362 -12.64 -18.41 0.00
C ASP A 362 -12.75 -16.91 -0.38
N MET A 363 -12.74 -16.59 -1.70
CA MET A 363 -12.96 -15.24 -2.20
C MET A 363 -14.36 -14.72 -1.85
N THR A 364 -14.46 -13.40 -1.61
CA THR A 364 -15.76 -12.72 -1.64
C THR A 364 -16.27 -12.61 -3.08
N PRO A 365 -17.59 -12.48 -3.30
CA PRO A 365 -18.13 -12.26 -4.64
C PRO A 365 -17.58 -11.02 -5.33
N GLU A 366 -17.35 -9.93 -4.59
CA GLU A 366 -16.78 -8.68 -5.10
C GLU A 366 -15.35 -8.88 -5.63
N ALA A 367 -14.53 -9.61 -4.87
CA ALA A 367 -13.16 -9.93 -5.26
C ALA A 367 -13.13 -10.89 -6.45
N ALA A 368 -13.99 -11.92 -6.45
CA ALA A 368 -14.08 -12.87 -7.54
C ALA A 368 -14.52 -12.20 -8.85
N LEU A 369 -15.53 -11.33 -8.80
CA LEU A 369 -16.01 -10.59 -9.97
C LEU A 369 -14.93 -9.64 -10.51
N SER A 370 -14.26 -8.91 -9.62
CA SER A 370 -13.17 -7.99 -9.99
C SER A 370 -11.99 -8.73 -10.61
N LYS A 371 -11.61 -9.88 -10.01
CA LYS A 371 -10.55 -10.76 -10.53
C LYS A 371 -10.89 -11.31 -11.90
N LEU A 372 -12.13 -11.77 -12.09
CA LEU A 372 -12.61 -12.29 -13.37
C LEU A 372 -12.56 -11.21 -14.45
N SER A 373 -13.07 -10.01 -14.16
CA SER A 373 -13.01 -8.85 -15.05
C SER A 373 -11.57 -8.49 -15.45
N TYR A 374 -10.67 -8.44 -14.46
CA TYR A 374 -9.25 -8.14 -14.67
C TYR A 374 -8.52 -9.20 -15.51
N VAL A 375 -8.73 -10.50 -15.22
CA VAL A 375 -8.07 -11.60 -15.94
C VAL A 375 -8.59 -11.70 -17.37
N LEU A 376 -9.90 -11.58 -17.58
CA LEU A 376 -10.50 -11.63 -18.91
C LEU A 376 -10.03 -10.48 -19.81
N ALA A 377 -9.77 -9.32 -19.24
CA ALA A 377 -9.28 -8.14 -19.96
C ALA A 377 -7.88 -8.32 -20.58
N LYS A 378 -7.05 -9.24 -20.04
CA LYS A 378 -5.71 -9.49 -20.58
C LYS A 378 -5.80 -10.18 -21.95
N GLN A 379 -5.29 -9.53 -22.99
CA GLN A 379 -5.38 -10.02 -24.37
C GLN A 379 -4.23 -10.97 -24.76
N ASP A 380 -3.06 -10.83 -24.11
CA ASP A 380 -1.84 -11.55 -24.49
C ASP A 380 -1.71 -12.96 -23.88
N ILE A 381 -2.79 -13.50 -23.31
CA ILE A 381 -2.79 -14.78 -22.59
C ILE A 381 -3.90 -15.70 -23.07
N SER A 382 -3.61 -17.00 -23.10
CA SER A 382 -4.57 -18.03 -23.54
C SER A 382 -5.71 -18.21 -22.53
N LYS A 383 -6.80 -18.88 -22.94
CA LYS A 383 -7.89 -19.24 -22.02
C LYS A 383 -7.36 -20.06 -20.83
N GLU A 384 -6.51 -21.04 -21.09
CA GLU A 384 -5.93 -21.91 -20.07
C GLU A 384 -5.04 -21.13 -19.09
N GLU A 385 -4.33 -20.11 -19.56
CA GLU A 385 -3.55 -19.21 -18.71
C GLU A 385 -4.46 -18.33 -17.85
N LYS A 386 -5.56 -17.82 -18.41
CA LYS A 386 -6.60 -17.09 -17.65
C LYS A 386 -7.19 -17.96 -16.54
N GLU A 387 -7.56 -19.19 -16.85
CA GLU A 387 -8.08 -20.16 -15.87
C GLU A 387 -7.06 -20.44 -14.76
N LYS A 388 -5.78 -20.64 -15.11
CA LYS A 388 -4.69 -20.78 -14.12
C LYS A 388 -4.54 -19.53 -13.25
N MET A 389 -4.60 -18.33 -13.82
CA MET A 389 -4.54 -17.09 -13.05
C MET A 389 -5.70 -16.97 -12.05
N LEU A 390 -6.91 -17.38 -12.45
CA LEU A 390 -8.09 -17.37 -11.57
C LEU A 390 -7.93 -18.29 -10.37
N THR A 391 -7.21 -19.40 -10.50
CA THR A 391 -6.92 -20.34 -9.39
C THR A 391 -5.77 -19.91 -8.46
N ARG A 392 -4.99 -18.89 -8.82
CA ARG A 392 -3.82 -18.44 -8.04
C ARG A 392 -4.17 -17.23 -7.17
N ASN A 393 -3.60 -17.15 -5.97
CA ASN A 393 -3.67 -15.94 -5.17
C ASN A 393 -2.86 -14.80 -5.82
N LEU A 394 -3.54 -13.77 -6.34
CA LEU A 394 -2.87 -12.68 -7.08
C LEU A 394 -2.57 -11.46 -6.21
N ARG A 395 -3.44 -11.17 -5.23
CA ARG A 395 -3.45 -9.93 -4.43
C ARG A 395 -3.84 -10.17 -2.96
N GLY A 396 -3.74 -11.39 -2.47
CA GLY A 396 -4.17 -11.77 -1.12
C GLY A 396 -5.66 -12.05 -0.99
N GLU A 397 -6.40 -12.14 -2.10
CA GLU A 397 -7.86 -12.30 -2.16
C GLU A 397 -8.34 -13.72 -1.83
N MET A 398 -7.45 -14.70 -1.94
CA MET A 398 -7.77 -16.12 -1.74
C MET A 398 -6.67 -16.88 -1.02
N VAL A 399 -7.04 -17.96 -0.34
CA VAL A 399 -6.12 -18.99 0.15
C VAL A 399 -6.30 -20.23 -0.71
N ALA A 400 -5.51 -20.33 -1.79
CA ALA A 400 -5.59 -21.44 -2.73
C ALA A 400 -4.84 -22.70 -2.27
N ASP A 401 -3.92 -22.58 -1.30
CA ASP A 401 -3.06 -23.69 -0.88
C ASP A 401 -2.76 -23.65 0.63
N LEU A 402 -3.11 -24.73 1.34
CA LEU A 402 -2.77 -24.98 2.74
C LEU A 402 -1.50 -25.85 2.87
N GLN A 403 -0.85 -26.24 1.76
CA GLN A 403 0.30 -27.17 1.76
C GLN A 403 1.62 -26.57 2.26
N GLY A 404 1.64 -25.30 2.67
CA GLY A 404 2.78 -24.66 3.33
C GLY A 404 2.41 -24.19 4.73
N ALA A 405 1.80 -25.06 5.53
CA ALA A 405 1.43 -24.80 6.92
C ALA A 405 2.45 -23.87 7.59
N LYS A 406 1.94 -22.73 8.07
CA LYS A 406 2.59 -21.76 8.95
C LYS A 406 3.71 -22.44 9.74
N LEU A 407 4.95 -22.04 9.47
CA LEU A 407 6.03 -22.26 10.43
C LEU A 407 5.54 -21.74 11.77
N SER A 408 5.31 -22.68 12.69
CA SER A 408 4.93 -22.36 14.04
C SER A 408 6.16 -21.80 14.72
N LEU A 409 5.99 -20.71 15.46
CA LEU A 409 7.01 -20.13 16.35
C LEU A 409 7.62 -21.17 17.31
N SER A 410 6.89 -22.26 17.55
CA SER A 410 7.35 -23.40 18.34
C SER A 410 8.52 -24.17 17.73
N ASP A 411 8.91 -23.95 16.47
CA ASP A 411 9.84 -24.87 15.79
C ASP A 411 11.27 -24.32 15.67
N SER A 412 11.49 -23.02 15.95
CA SER A 412 12.84 -22.46 15.97
C SER A 412 13.56 -22.80 17.28
N ARG A 413 14.52 -23.73 17.20
CA ARG A 413 15.41 -24.09 18.33
C ARG A 413 16.10 -22.88 18.96
N PHE A 414 16.41 -21.84 18.17
CA PHE A 414 17.02 -20.61 18.66
C PHE A 414 16.08 -19.81 19.58
N ILE A 415 14.84 -19.58 19.13
CA ILE A 415 13.83 -18.86 19.93
C ILE A 415 13.46 -19.66 21.18
N GLN A 416 13.36 -20.99 21.08
CA GLN A 416 13.14 -21.84 22.26
C GLN A 416 14.25 -21.72 23.30
N VAL A 417 15.52 -21.63 22.88
CA VAL A 417 16.66 -21.47 23.81
C VAL A 417 16.59 -20.11 24.51
N ILE A 418 16.25 -19.03 23.79
CA ILE A 418 16.08 -17.70 24.40
C ILE A 418 14.90 -17.71 25.37
N ALA A 419 13.75 -18.24 24.96
CA ALA A 419 12.56 -18.32 25.81
C ALA A 419 12.83 -19.10 27.11
N ARG A 420 13.51 -20.26 27.01
CA ARG A 420 13.94 -21.03 28.20
C ARG A 420 14.91 -20.24 29.07
N SER A 421 15.86 -19.53 28.48
CA SER A 421 16.87 -18.74 29.21
C SER A 421 16.25 -17.55 29.96
N LEU A 422 15.15 -17.01 29.43
CA LEU A 422 14.41 -15.89 30.02
C LEU A 422 13.20 -16.35 30.88
N SER A 423 13.05 -17.66 31.10
CA SER A 423 11.94 -18.27 31.85
C SER A 423 10.53 -17.92 31.33
N ILE A 424 10.38 -17.86 30.00
CA ILE A 424 9.15 -17.43 29.34
C ILE A 424 8.21 -18.60 29.12
N GLY A 425 6.94 -18.40 29.51
CA GLY A 425 5.93 -19.46 29.53
C GLY A 425 4.76 -19.28 28.55
N CYS A 426 4.55 -18.09 27.98
CA CYS A 426 3.42 -17.81 27.08
C CYS A 426 3.86 -17.39 25.67
N LYS A 427 2.92 -17.48 24.73
CA LYS A 427 3.17 -17.25 23.30
C LYS A 427 3.40 -15.77 22.99
N GLU A 428 2.71 -14.89 23.69
CA GLU A 428 2.75 -13.44 23.51
C GLU A 428 4.13 -12.87 23.85
N GLU A 429 4.74 -13.33 24.95
CA GLU A 429 6.11 -12.94 25.33
C GLU A 429 7.15 -13.44 24.32
N LEU A 430 6.93 -14.63 23.77
CA LEU A 430 7.81 -15.23 22.76
C LEU A 430 7.72 -14.49 21.42
N GLU A 431 6.53 -14.04 21.03
CA GLU A 431 6.32 -13.13 19.89
C GLU A 431 6.97 -11.77 20.13
N ALA A 432 6.87 -11.19 21.33
CA ALA A 432 7.49 -9.91 21.67
C ALA A 432 9.03 -9.96 21.54
N ILE A 433 9.66 -11.03 22.03
CA ILE A 433 11.11 -11.23 21.87
C ILE A 433 11.51 -11.36 20.42
N ARG A 434 10.79 -12.18 19.66
CA ARG A 434 11.04 -12.33 18.22
C ARG A 434 11.00 -10.96 17.55
N ASN A 435 9.94 -10.20 17.79
CA ASN A 435 9.73 -8.90 17.17
C ASN A 435 10.79 -7.87 17.60
N ALA A 436 11.37 -8.01 18.80
CA ALA A 436 12.46 -7.15 19.27
C ALA A 436 13.84 -7.52 18.69
N LEU A 437 14.15 -8.82 18.58
CA LEU A 437 15.48 -9.30 18.19
C LEU A 437 15.65 -9.45 16.68
N MET A 438 14.64 -9.97 15.99
CA MET A 438 14.77 -10.39 14.60
C MET A 438 15.04 -9.24 13.61
N PRO A 439 14.44 -8.05 13.73
CA PRO A 439 14.78 -6.94 12.84
C PRO A 439 16.24 -6.54 12.96
N THR A 440 16.77 -6.48 14.19
CA THR A 440 18.18 -6.15 14.45
C THR A 440 19.12 -7.21 13.86
N LEU A 441 18.79 -8.49 14.00
CA LEU A 441 19.56 -9.60 13.43
C LEU A 441 19.51 -9.58 11.90
N ALA A 442 18.34 -9.30 11.32
CA ALA A 442 18.19 -9.16 9.87
C ALA A 442 18.98 -7.96 9.32
N CYS A 443 19.02 -6.83 10.04
CA CYS A 443 19.86 -5.69 9.69
C CYS A 443 21.35 -6.03 9.78
N ALA A 444 21.79 -6.74 10.84
CA ALA A 444 23.18 -7.15 11.01
C ALA A 444 23.63 -8.15 9.92
N THR A 445 22.78 -9.10 9.55
CA THR A 445 23.04 -10.06 8.46
C THR A 445 23.07 -9.38 7.10
N ALA A 446 22.17 -8.43 6.85
CA ALA A 446 22.23 -7.60 5.65
C ALA A 446 23.53 -6.80 5.57
N LYS A 447 24.07 -6.31 6.70
CA LYS A 447 25.35 -5.57 6.76
C LYS A 447 26.54 -6.40 6.29
N ILE A 448 26.61 -7.67 6.67
CA ILE A 448 27.71 -8.56 6.30
C ILE A 448 27.57 -9.14 4.89
N GLY A 449 26.43 -8.94 4.23
CA GLY A 449 26.20 -9.42 2.87
C GLY A 449 25.72 -10.88 2.79
N ASP A 450 25.23 -11.47 3.88
CA ASP A 450 24.92 -12.90 3.97
C ASP A 450 23.45 -13.21 3.65
N THR A 451 23.19 -13.66 2.42
CA THR A 451 21.86 -14.06 1.96
C THR A 451 21.38 -15.38 2.57
N GLU A 452 22.28 -16.29 2.91
CA GLU A 452 21.92 -17.59 3.50
C GLU A 452 21.43 -17.41 4.93
N ALA A 453 22.10 -16.55 5.70
CA ALA A 453 21.64 -16.19 7.05
C ALA A 453 20.29 -15.45 7.01
N LEU A 454 20.06 -14.58 6.02
CA LEU A 454 18.76 -13.92 5.83
C LEU A 454 17.65 -14.91 5.47
N GLU A 455 17.95 -15.95 4.69
CA GLU A 455 17.03 -17.05 4.40
C GLU A 455 16.69 -17.83 5.67
N ALA A 456 17.69 -18.21 6.46
CA ALA A 456 17.46 -18.89 7.74
C ALA A 456 16.61 -18.04 8.71
N ILE A 457 16.84 -16.72 8.79
CA ILE A 457 16.03 -15.80 9.62
C ILE A 457 14.58 -15.75 9.14
N ARG A 458 14.37 -15.74 7.82
CA ARG A 458 13.03 -15.78 7.21
C ARG A 458 12.30 -17.08 7.50
N GLU A 459 12.99 -18.21 7.39
CA GLU A 459 12.46 -19.54 7.75
C GLU A 459 12.08 -19.64 9.23
N MET A 460 12.67 -18.83 10.12
CA MET A 460 12.21 -18.71 11.51
C MET A 460 10.91 -17.89 11.69
N GLY A 461 10.25 -17.51 10.59
CA GLY A 461 9.00 -16.75 10.61
C GLY A 461 9.22 -15.26 10.84
N THR A 462 10.36 -14.71 10.41
CA THR A 462 10.66 -13.27 10.47
C THR A 462 10.22 -12.55 9.20
N ASN A 463 9.54 -11.42 9.36
CA ASN A 463 9.30 -10.49 8.28
C ASN A 463 10.55 -9.61 8.02
N LEU A 464 11.26 -9.84 6.90
CA LEU A 464 12.47 -9.09 6.51
C LEU A 464 12.22 -7.62 6.13
N SER A 465 10.98 -7.14 6.20
CA SER A 465 10.63 -5.73 6.02
C SER A 465 10.50 -4.96 7.34
N MET A 466 10.65 -5.62 8.48
CA MET A 466 10.60 -4.95 9.78
C MET A 466 11.80 -4.02 9.97
N ALA A 467 11.55 -2.91 10.65
CA ALA A 467 12.58 -1.94 10.99
C ALA A 467 13.20 -2.22 12.37
N ASP A 468 14.47 -1.89 12.53
CA ASP A 468 15.14 -1.82 13.81
C ASP A 468 14.72 -0.56 14.61
N TYR A 469 15.37 -0.34 15.76
CA TYR A 469 15.07 0.78 16.64
C TYR A 469 15.30 2.16 15.99
N ASP A 470 16.17 2.26 14.99
CA ASP A 470 16.44 3.49 14.22
C ASP A 470 15.52 3.63 13.00
N GLY A 471 14.51 2.75 12.87
CA GLY A 471 13.59 2.77 11.73
C GLY A 471 14.20 2.14 10.46
N ARG A 472 15.38 1.53 10.54
CA ARG A 472 16.07 0.97 9.37
C ARG A 472 15.66 -0.47 9.15
N THR A 473 15.33 -0.78 7.91
CA THR A 473 15.08 -2.16 7.47
C THR A 473 16.38 -2.82 6.98
N PRO A 474 16.43 -4.16 6.86
CA PRO A 474 17.55 -4.84 6.22
C PRO A 474 17.90 -4.27 4.83
N LEU A 475 16.90 -3.77 4.09
CA LEU A 475 17.11 -3.14 2.79
C LEU A 475 17.86 -1.81 2.89
N HIS A 476 17.63 -1.00 3.94
CA HIS A 476 18.41 0.21 4.18
C HIS A 476 19.89 -0.14 4.37
N ILE A 477 20.17 -1.16 5.18
CA ILE A 477 21.53 -1.56 5.51
C ILE A 477 22.24 -2.13 4.28
N ALA A 478 21.60 -3.04 3.55
CA ALA A 478 22.14 -3.59 2.31
C ALA A 478 22.41 -2.48 1.27
N ALA A 479 21.53 -1.48 1.19
CA ALA A 479 21.70 -0.34 0.31
C ALA A 479 22.86 0.58 0.74
N CYS A 480 23.07 0.76 2.06
CA CYS A 480 24.21 1.50 2.58
C CYS A 480 25.56 0.83 2.28
N GLU A 481 25.62 -0.49 2.37
CA GLU A 481 26.86 -1.24 2.18
C GLU A 481 27.13 -1.58 0.71
N GLY A 482 26.16 -1.38 -0.18
CA GLY A 482 26.29 -1.66 -1.61
C GLY A 482 26.14 -3.14 -1.97
N HIS A 483 25.54 -3.94 -1.09
CA HIS A 483 25.40 -5.39 -1.27
C HIS A 483 24.27 -5.74 -2.24
N LEU A 484 24.54 -5.60 -3.55
CA LEU A 484 23.54 -5.79 -4.62
C LEU A 484 22.77 -7.12 -4.50
N LYS A 485 23.46 -8.24 -4.26
CA LYS A 485 22.82 -9.57 -4.11
C LYS A 485 21.84 -9.64 -2.94
N VAL A 486 22.16 -8.97 -1.82
CA VAL A 486 21.26 -8.89 -0.68
C VAL A 486 20.06 -8.01 -1.01
N VAL A 487 20.27 -6.89 -1.72
CA VAL A 487 19.19 -6.02 -2.20
C VAL A 487 18.23 -6.80 -3.10
N GLU A 488 18.74 -7.53 -4.10
CA GLU A 488 17.95 -8.39 -5.00
C GLU A 488 17.16 -9.44 -4.21
N TYR A 489 17.82 -10.13 -3.28
CA TYR A 489 17.18 -11.13 -2.44
C TYR A 489 16.03 -10.52 -1.62
N LEU A 490 16.26 -9.43 -0.90
CA LEU A 490 15.25 -8.77 -0.07
C LEU A 490 14.05 -8.30 -0.89
N LEU A 491 14.29 -7.68 -2.05
CA LEU A 491 13.23 -7.26 -2.97
C LEU A 491 12.41 -8.44 -3.49
N SER A 492 13.07 -9.56 -3.83
CA SER A 492 12.38 -10.80 -4.24
C SER A 492 11.50 -11.40 -3.12
N LYS A 493 11.75 -11.03 -1.86
CA LYS A 493 10.93 -11.42 -0.70
C LYS A 493 9.92 -10.35 -0.28
N GLY A 494 9.72 -9.31 -1.10
CA GLY A 494 8.72 -8.27 -0.88
C GLY A 494 9.15 -7.14 0.08
N ALA A 495 10.45 -6.91 0.24
CA ALA A 495 10.94 -5.74 0.95
C ALA A 495 10.51 -4.45 0.22
N THR A 496 9.97 -3.51 0.98
CA THR A 496 9.50 -2.22 0.44
C THR A 496 10.66 -1.22 0.34
N VAL A 497 10.66 -0.45 -0.76
CA VAL A 497 11.64 0.60 -1.05
C VAL A 497 11.26 1.97 -0.46
N TYR A 498 10.08 2.08 0.16
CA TYR A 498 9.48 3.37 0.57
C TYR A 498 9.54 3.65 2.08
N VAL A 499 10.06 2.71 2.88
CA VAL A 499 10.22 2.95 4.33
C VAL A 499 11.28 4.02 4.53
N LYS A 500 10.98 4.98 5.41
CA LYS A 500 11.90 6.02 5.85
C LYS A 500 12.43 5.68 7.24
N ASP A 501 13.74 5.80 7.43
CA ASP A 501 14.36 5.63 8.74
C ASP A 501 14.12 6.86 9.66
N ARG A 502 14.69 6.88 10.86
CA ARG A 502 14.52 7.99 11.82
C ARG A 502 15.04 9.33 11.29
N PHE A 503 15.90 9.35 10.29
CA PHE A 503 16.41 10.56 9.63
C PHE A 503 15.56 11.00 8.44
N GLY A 504 14.52 10.22 8.10
CA GLY A 504 13.68 10.47 6.94
C GLY A 504 14.23 9.88 5.63
N ASP A 505 15.36 9.18 5.68
CA ASP A 505 16.02 8.64 4.49
C ASP A 505 15.42 7.29 4.08
N THR A 506 15.19 7.12 2.78
CA THR A 506 14.83 5.83 2.15
C THR A 506 16.07 4.99 1.83
N PRO A 507 15.93 3.68 1.52
CA PRO A 507 17.06 2.88 1.02
C PRO A 507 17.71 3.48 -0.23
N LEU A 508 16.93 4.10 -1.12
CA LEU A 508 17.44 4.77 -2.32
C LEU A 508 18.35 5.94 -1.94
N ARG A 509 17.91 6.79 -1.01
CA ARG A 509 18.67 7.95 -0.53
C ARG A 509 20.02 7.55 0.06
N ASN A 510 20.04 6.48 0.85
CA ASN A 510 21.26 5.90 1.40
C ASN A 510 22.23 5.41 0.31
N ALA A 511 21.72 4.67 -0.68
CA ALA A 511 22.53 4.18 -1.80
C ALA A 511 23.12 5.33 -2.65
N VAL A 512 22.36 6.41 -2.87
CA VAL A 512 22.82 7.60 -3.60
C VAL A 512 23.94 8.31 -2.85
N HIS A 513 23.78 8.58 -1.56
CA HIS A 513 24.80 9.25 -0.75
C HIS A 513 26.11 8.47 -0.65
N LEU A 514 26.02 7.14 -0.62
CA LEU A 514 27.19 6.25 -0.53
C LEU A 514 27.69 5.79 -1.91
N LYS A 515 27.11 6.33 -2.99
CA LYS A 515 27.54 6.16 -4.38
C LYS A 515 27.47 4.71 -4.90
N HIS A 516 26.50 3.92 -4.43
CA HIS A 516 26.28 2.54 -4.87
C HIS A 516 25.40 2.48 -6.11
N LYS A 517 25.99 2.77 -7.27
CA LYS A 517 25.29 2.92 -8.56
C LYS A 517 24.37 1.74 -8.92
N ASP A 518 24.86 0.51 -8.83
CA ASP A 518 24.09 -0.67 -9.24
C ASP A 518 22.87 -0.89 -8.35
N VAL A 519 23.00 -0.57 -7.05
CA VAL A 519 21.89 -0.58 -6.09
C VAL A 519 20.88 0.52 -6.42
N VAL A 520 21.34 1.73 -6.76
CA VAL A 520 20.47 2.83 -7.18
C VAL A 520 19.64 2.45 -8.40
N GLU A 521 20.28 1.86 -9.42
CA GLU A 521 19.60 1.40 -10.63
C GLU A 521 18.53 0.34 -10.32
N LEU A 522 18.86 -0.65 -9.49
CA LEU A 522 17.91 -1.69 -9.09
C LEU A 522 16.74 -1.14 -8.29
N LEU A 523 16.98 -0.26 -7.30
CA LEU A 523 15.92 0.34 -6.49
C LEU A 523 14.99 1.20 -7.35
N ARG A 524 15.54 1.99 -8.30
CA ARG A 524 14.75 2.77 -9.26
C ARG A 524 13.90 1.88 -10.18
N LYS A 525 14.43 0.75 -10.63
CA LYS A 525 13.68 -0.24 -11.42
C LYS A 525 12.47 -0.80 -10.65
N CYS A 526 12.59 -0.90 -9.32
CA CYS A 526 11.50 -1.29 -8.42
C CYS A 526 10.57 -0.13 -8.00
N GLY A 527 10.74 1.07 -8.57
CA GLY A 527 9.87 2.23 -8.33
C GLY A 527 10.30 3.15 -7.17
N ALA A 528 11.44 2.89 -6.53
CA ALA A 528 11.96 3.81 -5.51
C ALA A 528 12.14 5.21 -6.10
N HIS A 529 11.83 6.26 -5.35
CA HIS A 529 12.02 7.65 -5.75
C HIS A 529 12.36 8.48 -4.52
N LEU A 530 12.99 9.63 -4.75
CA LEU A 530 13.30 10.58 -3.68
C LEU A 530 12.08 11.44 -3.39
N SER A 531 11.67 11.50 -2.13
CA SER A 531 10.63 12.40 -1.66
C SER A 531 11.09 13.86 -1.70
N ARG A 532 10.13 14.79 -1.63
CA ARG A 532 10.40 16.22 -1.59
C ARG A 532 11.39 16.61 -0.49
N ASP A 533 11.25 16.01 0.69
CA ASP A 533 12.10 16.32 1.86
C ASP A 533 13.55 15.86 1.61
N GLU A 534 13.73 14.69 0.99
CA GLU A 534 15.05 14.20 0.58
C GLU A 534 15.71 15.11 -0.49
N LEU A 535 14.91 15.87 -1.25
CA LEU A 535 15.37 16.76 -2.31
C LEU A 535 15.75 18.17 -1.83
N GLN A 536 15.39 18.59 -0.62
CA GLN A 536 15.51 19.99 -0.17
C GLN A 536 16.93 20.57 -0.31
N ASP A 537 17.97 19.78 0.00
CA ASP A 537 19.38 20.20 -0.09
C ASP A 537 20.09 19.69 -1.35
N THR A 538 19.37 19.02 -2.25
CA THR A 538 19.96 18.33 -3.40
C THR A 538 20.60 19.30 -4.38
N GLY A 539 19.99 20.45 -4.67
CA GLY A 539 20.59 21.46 -5.57
C GLY A 539 21.97 21.94 -5.09
N THR A 540 22.13 22.13 -3.79
CA THR A 540 23.42 22.50 -3.18
C THR A 540 24.46 21.39 -3.34
N GLU A 541 24.04 20.15 -3.14
CA GLU A 541 24.91 18.98 -3.31
C GLU A 541 25.33 18.78 -4.78
N LEU A 542 24.40 18.95 -5.74
CA LEU A 542 24.72 18.91 -7.17
C LEU A 542 25.73 20.01 -7.55
N CYS A 543 25.56 21.23 -7.03
CA CYS A 543 26.53 22.32 -7.22
C CYS A 543 27.91 21.97 -6.64
N ARG A 544 27.96 21.32 -5.47
CA ARG A 544 29.22 20.88 -4.84
C ARG A 544 29.93 19.83 -5.71
N LEU A 545 29.20 18.81 -6.19
CA LEU A 545 29.73 17.78 -7.08
C LEU A 545 30.23 18.38 -8.41
N ALA A 546 29.48 19.35 -8.94
CA ALA A 546 29.86 20.07 -10.15
C ALA A 546 31.16 20.87 -9.96
N ALA A 547 31.33 21.59 -8.84
CA ALA A 547 32.57 22.30 -8.53
C ALA A 547 33.78 21.37 -8.37
N SER A 548 33.58 20.21 -7.72
CA SER A 548 34.65 19.21 -7.53
C SER A 548 34.98 18.41 -8.79
N GLY A 549 34.15 18.47 -9.84
CA GLY A 549 34.32 17.66 -11.05
C GLY A 549 33.90 16.20 -10.88
N ASP A 550 33.04 15.90 -9.91
CA ASP A 550 32.62 14.52 -9.59
C ASP A 550 31.50 14.06 -10.53
N LEU A 551 31.90 13.65 -11.74
CA LEU A 551 30.98 13.20 -12.78
C LEU A 551 30.20 11.94 -12.40
N GLU A 552 30.82 11.01 -11.68
CA GLU A 552 30.14 9.76 -11.29
C GLU A 552 29.07 10.02 -10.23
N GLY A 553 29.34 10.90 -9.26
CA GLY A 553 28.31 11.37 -8.32
C GLY A 553 27.11 11.98 -9.04
N LEU A 554 27.34 12.88 -9.99
CA LEU A 554 26.26 13.51 -10.78
C LEU A 554 25.47 12.48 -11.60
N LYS A 555 26.12 11.48 -12.18
CA LYS A 555 25.43 10.37 -12.86
C LYS A 555 24.55 9.56 -11.91
N ILE A 556 25.02 9.27 -10.69
CA ILE A 556 24.23 8.53 -9.69
C ILE A 556 23.00 9.34 -9.27
N TRP A 557 23.15 10.64 -9.02
CA TRP A 557 22.03 11.52 -8.73
C TRP A 557 21.03 11.62 -9.89
N LYS A 558 21.51 11.66 -11.14
CA LYS A 558 20.66 11.58 -12.33
C LYS A 558 19.92 10.24 -12.42
N LEU A 559 20.60 9.13 -12.16
CA LEU A 559 19.98 7.79 -12.12
C LEU A 559 18.88 7.72 -11.06
N ALA A 560 19.06 8.38 -9.92
CA ALA A 560 18.06 8.49 -8.87
C ALA A 560 16.81 9.30 -9.25
N GLY A 561 16.79 9.93 -10.44
CA GLY A 561 15.63 10.69 -10.94
C GLY A 561 15.64 12.17 -10.56
N VAL A 562 16.77 12.72 -10.13
CA VAL A 562 16.86 14.13 -9.75
C VAL A 562 16.96 15.03 -10.98
N ASP A 563 16.27 16.18 -10.92
CA ASP A 563 16.44 17.27 -11.89
C ASP A 563 17.83 17.91 -11.73
N MET A 564 18.66 17.77 -12.76
CA MET A 564 20.03 18.30 -12.79
C MET A 564 20.09 19.84 -12.90
N ALA A 565 18.96 20.51 -13.15
CA ALA A 565 18.86 21.97 -13.18
C ALA A 565 18.55 22.60 -11.82
N MET A 566 18.32 21.78 -10.77
CA MET A 566 17.95 22.27 -9.45
C MET A 566 19.01 23.20 -8.87
N SER A 567 18.61 24.43 -8.56
CA SER A 567 19.52 25.45 -8.04
C SER A 567 19.93 25.18 -6.59
N GLY A 568 21.17 25.52 -6.25
CA GLY A 568 21.63 25.56 -4.86
C GLY A 568 21.01 26.72 -4.07
N TYR A 569 21.37 26.81 -2.79
CA TYR A 569 20.86 27.85 -1.89
C TYR A 569 21.19 29.29 -2.34
N ASP A 570 22.21 29.48 -3.18
CA ASP A 570 22.63 30.77 -3.73
C ASP A 570 21.98 31.09 -5.10
N GLY A 571 21.02 30.26 -5.53
CA GLY A 571 20.30 30.40 -6.79
C GLY A 571 21.07 29.94 -8.02
N LYS A 572 22.31 29.47 -7.87
CA LYS A 572 23.11 28.97 -8.99
C LYS A 572 22.75 27.54 -9.34
N THR A 573 22.79 27.25 -10.63
CA THR A 573 22.62 25.89 -11.15
C THR A 573 23.96 25.13 -11.17
N PRO A 574 23.93 23.78 -11.14
CA PRO A 574 25.15 22.98 -11.21
C PRO A 574 25.98 23.27 -12.46
N ILE A 575 25.35 23.59 -13.59
CA ILE A 575 26.05 23.92 -14.84
C ILE A 575 26.78 25.27 -14.78
N GLU A 576 26.20 26.27 -14.14
CA GLU A 576 26.86 27.58 -13.91
C GLU A 576 28.09 27.41 -13.02
N VAL A 577 27.97 26.60 -11.97
CA VAL A 577 29.08 26.26 -11.08
C VAL A 577 30.16 25.49 -11.85
N ALA A 578 29.81 24.46 -12.62
CA ALA A 578 30.77 23.70 -13.42
C ALA A 578 31.55 24.58 -14.40
N ARG A 579 30.89 25.56 -15.04
CA ARG A 579 31.54 26.54 -15.93
C ARG A 579 32.50 27.44 -15.18
N ALA A 580 32.11 27.96 -14.01
CA ALA A 580 32.95 28.83 -13.19
C ALA A 580 34.24 28.13 -12.71
N PHE A 581 34.19 26.82 -12.49
CA PHE A 581 35.35 25.99 -12.10
C PHE A 581 36.02 25.27 -13.29
N GLU A 582 35.69 25.63 -14.54
CA GLU A 582 36.26 25.08 -15.78
C GLU A 582 36.18 23.54 -15.92
N ARG A 583 35.13 22.92 -15.37
CA ARG A 583 34.92 21.46 -15.41
C ARG A 583 34.27 21.01 -16.73
N LYS A 584 35.06 20.96 -17.82
CA LYS A 584 34.57 20.66 -19.18
C LYS A 584 33.72 19.39 -19.30
N GLU A 585 34.16 18.28 -18.72
CA GLU A 585 33.42 17.00 -18.78
C GLU A 585 32.05 17.08 -18.09
N VAL A 586 32.01 17.74 -16.93
CA VAL A 586 30.76 17.96 -16.19
C VAL A 586 29.81 18.88 -16.95
N VAL A 587 30.32 19.96 -17.56
CA VAL A 587 29.51 20.86 -18.39
C VAL A 587 28.87 20.10 -19.55
N ASN A 588 29.63 19.26 -20.25
CA ASN A 588 29.10 18.45 -21.34
C ASN A 588 28.01 17.47 -20.87
N PHE A 589 28.21 16.84 -19.72
CA PHE A 589 27.20 15.96 -19.12
C PHE A 589 25.92 16.71 -18.75
N LEU A 590 26.04 17.85 -18.07
CA LEU A 590 24.90 18.66 -17.61
C LEU A 590 24.15 19.35 -18.75
N GLN A 591 24.78 19.56 -19.92
CA GLN A 591 24.10 20.06 -21.12
C GLN A 591 23.27 19.00 -21.82
N ALA A 592 23.67 17.74 -21.70
CA ALA A 592 22.98 16.59 -22.29
C ALA A 592 21.99 15.92 -21.32
N ALA A 593 21.95 16.38 -20.06
CA ALA A 593 21.08 15.87 -19.02
C ALA A 593 19.84 16.74 -18.86
#